data_AF-A0A9W8GNR8-F1
#
_entry.id   AF-A0A9W8GNR8-F1
#
_cell.length_a   1.000
_cell.length_b   1.000
_cell.length_c   1.000
_cell.angle_alpha   90.00
_cell.angle_beta   90.00
_cell.angle_gamma   90.00
#
_symmetry.space_group_name_H-M   'P 1'
#
loop_
_entity.id
_entity.type
_entity.pdbx_description
1 polymer ?
#
loop_
_entity_poly.entity_id
_entity_poly.type
_entity_poly.pdbx_seq_one_letter_code
_entity_poly.pdbx_strand_id
1 'polypeptide(L)'
;MVDNVEFASSTIIDRLLSFWRSTRCQRFGFLYGRYDRSPDVPLGIKAIVEAIYEPKQGWEEDGIKIDVESEDFDNEVRRADAVADACGLKVVGMIFTDLEPATESGRVVYRRHANSYFLTSLECRLAAYMELKHPNASRWARGGHFGSKFVTCCVSGNEDGDIDVTAWQLSNSAMAMQAANLIVPSSVPSKMCVLEPTKTRYVPDVFYKYTNEYNLPVTANAKPAFPVEYLLVNLTHGFPKDPNPMFHSDNPFCIENRDHLHQAQTLGLLKRHINSAQGAPAMLAVVLADFHFLVYLASLDILGPNDIKLIGRIVCDSANSVQLAEELLSSSGWQTLSLMLQEASESDLNHSAATGQAIDERSTHGAPASNTNSNNSSATSAAAASPWACRHCTFVNSPSHDSCDMCALPKD
;
A
#
# COMPACT_ATOMS: atom_id res chain seq x y z
N MET A 1 21.24 -7.91 7.91
CA MET A 1 20.77 -9.09 7.13
C MET A 1 20.62 -8.71 5.67
N VAL A 2 20.16 -7.48 5.45
CA VAL A 2 20.33 -6.69 4.23
C VAL A 2 21.19 -5.48 4.61
N ASP A 3 21.96 -4.96 3.66
CA ASP A 3 22.88 -3.82 3.86
C ASP A 3 22.36 -2.55 3.18
N ASN A 4 21.65 -2.71 2.05
CA ASN A 4 21.14 -1.61 1.24
C ASN A 4 19.71 -1.85 0.72
N VAL A 5 18.91 -0.79 0.63
CA VAL A 5 17.60 -0.78 -0.06
C VAL A 5 17.71 0.07 -1.33
N GLU A 6 17.53 -0.57 -2.49
CA GLU A 6 17.57 0.10 -3.79
C GLU A 6 16.17 0.14 -4.38
N PHE A 7 15.63 1.33 -4.62
CA PHE A 7 14.38 1.49 -5.36
C PHE A 7 14.68 1.53 -6.85
N ALA A 8 14.05 0.66 -7.64
CA ALA A 8 14.35 0.52 -9.07
C ALA A 8 14.11 1.80 -9.89
N SER A 9 13.21 2.65 -9.41
CA SER A 9 12.92 3.98 -9.97
C SER A 9 12.44 4.94 -8.88
N SER A 10 12.74 6.23 -9.01
CA SER A 10 12.20 7.29 -8.14
C SER A 10 10.69 7.43 -8.24
N THR A 11 10.12 7.09 -9.41
CA THR A 11 8.67 7.12 -9.66
C THR A 11 7.88 6.26 -8.68
N ILE A 12 8.48 5.18 -8.15
CA ILE A 12 7.88 4.30 -7.15
C ILE A 12 7.57 5.09 -5.86
N ILE A 13 8.54 5.87 -5.38
CA ILE A 13 8.39 6.71 -4.18
C ILE A 13 7.45 7.89 -4.47
N ASP A 14 7.57 8.52 -5.65
CA ASP A 14 6.68 9.63 -6.01
C ASP A 14 5.21 9.22 -6.08
N ARG A 15 4.92 7.99 -6.54
CA ARG A 15 3.57 7.43 -6.54
C ARG A 15 3.04 7.21 -5.12
N LEU A 16 3.86 6.75 -4.17
CA LEU A 16 3.48 6.69 -2.76
C LEU A 16 3.19 8.11 -2.21
N LEU A 17 4.09 9.05 -2.46
CA LEU A 17 3.99 10.44 -2.00
C LEU A 17 2.81 11.20 -2.60
N SER A 18 2.31 10.82 -3.79
CA SER A 18 1.14 11.43 -4.41
C SER A 18 -0.12 11.35 -3.51
N PHE A 19 -0.22 10.30 -2.70
CA PHE A 19 -1.29 10.17 -1.70
C PHE A 19 -1.17 11.28 -0.65
N TRP A 20 -0.04 11.36 0.04
CA TRP A 20 0.17 12.38 1.08
C TRP A 20 0.07 13.81 0.51
N ARG A 21 0.58 14.05 -0.71
CA ARG A 21 0.48 15.36 -1.37
C ARG A 21 -0.98 15.78 -1.63
N SER A 22 -1.89 14.82 -1.82
CA SER A 22 -3.31 15.09 -2.08
C SER A 22 -4.17 15.11 -0.80
N THR A 23 -3.86 14.27 0.19
CA THR A 23 -4.70 14.09 1.39
C THR A 23 -4.14 14.72 2.66
N ARG A 24 -2.83 15.01 2.69
CA ARG A 24 -2.05 15.33 3.90
C ARG A 24 -2.06 14.24 4.98
N CYS A 25 -2.55 13.04 4.65
CA CYS A 25 -2.61 11.91 5.55
C CYS A 25 -1.48 10.92 5.28
N GLN A 26 -1.07 10.19 6.32
CA GLN A 26 0.01 9.23 6.24
C GLN A 26 -0.40 7.97 5.47
N ARG A 27 0.60 7.24 4.93
CA ARG A 27 0.38 6.06 4.10
C ARG A 27 1.37 4.95 4.38
N PHE A 28 0.92 3.72 4.28
CA PHE A 28 1.68 2.48 4.41
C PHE A 28 1.64 1.66 3.13
N GLY A 29 2.72 0.93 2.84
CA GLY A 29 2.75 -0.07 1.78
C GLY A 29 3.77 -1.19 2.03
N PHE A 30 3.56 -2.32 1.36
CA PHE A 30 4.51 -3.41 1.29
C PHE A 30 5.43 -3.24 0.08
N LEU A 31 6.72 -3.47 0.29
CA LEU A 31 7.74 -3.40 -0.74
C LEU A 31 7.85 -4.76 -1.43
N TYR A 32 7.55 -4.82 -2.73
CA TYR A 32 7.71 -6.01 -3.54
C TYR A 32 8.94 -5.89 -4.42
N GLY A 33 9.74 -6.96 -4.45
CA GLY A 33 11.07 -6.90 -5.02
C GLY A 33 11.84 -8.20 -4.96
N ARG A 34 13.17 -8.10 -5.02
CA ARG A 34 14.09 -9.24 -4.92
C ARG A 34 15.33 -8.86 -4.11
N TYR A 35 16.08 -9.86 -3.67
CA TYR A 35 17.39 -9.64 -3.06
C TYR A 35 18.48 -9.95 -4.05
N ASP A 36 19.48 -9.09 -4.12
CA ASP A 36 20.65 -9.25 -4.98
C ASP A 36 21.94 -8.91 -4.22
N ARG A 37 23.09 -9.17 -4.84
CA ARG A 37 24.40 -8.83 -4.27
C ARG A 37 24.62 -7.32 -4.37
N SER A 38 25.14 -6.74 -3.29
CA SER A 38 25.64 -5.38 -3.26
C SER A 38 27.16 -5.42 -3.45
N PRO A 39 27.72 -4.89 -4.56
CA PRO A 39 29.17 -4.89 -4.79
C PRO A 39 29.90 -3.86 -3.90
N ASP A 40 29.18 -2.85 -3.40
CA ASP A 40 29.76 -1.74 -2.63
C ASP A 40 30.15 -2.14 -1.19
N VAL A 41 29.59 -3.25 -0.71
CA VAL A 41 29.85 -3.81 0.63
C VAL A 41 30.38 -5.24 0.50
N PRO A 42 31.47 -5.63 1.20
CA PRO A 42 31.97 -6.99 1.14
C PRO A 42 30.91 -8.03 1.54
N LEU A 43 30.56 -8.92 0.59
CA LEU A 43 29.48 -9.91 0.74
C LEU A 43 28.10 -9.29 1.01
N GLY A 44 27.91 -8.03 0.60
CA GLY A 44 26.70 -7.28 0.85
C GLY A 44 25.49 -7.81 0.09
N ILE A 45 24.33 -7.60 0.68
CA ILE A 45 23.03 -7.94 0.12
C ILE A 45 22.21 -6.65 0.03
N LYS A 46 21.63 -6.39 -1.14
CA LYS A 46 20.65 -5.33 -1.33
C LYS A 46 19.25 -5.89 -1.57
N ALA A 47 18.23 -5.20 -1.06
CA ALA A 47 16.84 -5.39 -1.45
C ALA A 47 16.53 -4.43 -2.59
N ILE A 48 16.20 -4.96 -3.77
CA ILE A 48 15.77 -4.19 -4.92
C ILE A 48 14.25 -4.15 -4.91
N VAL A 49 13.67 -2.96 -4.79
CA VAL A 49 12.22 -2.72 -4.74
C VAL A 49 11.73 -2.34 -6.15
N GLU A 50 10.77 -3.10 -6.66
CA GLU A 50 10.17 -2.91 -7.99
C GLU A 50 8.76 -2.31 -7.92
N ALA A 51 8.02 -2.56 -6.83
CA ALA A 51 6.68 -2.03 -6.62
C ALA A 51 6.38 -1.82 -5.13
N ILE A 52 5.40 -0.96 -4.84
CA ILE A 52 4.83 -0.77 -3.51
C ILE A 52 3.35 -1.11 -3.58
N TYR A 53 2.91 -2.11 -2.82
CA TYR A 53 1.49 -2.46 -2.69
C TYR A 53 0.89 -1.76 -1.47
N GLU A 54 -0.25 -1.10 -1.63
CA GLU A 54 -0.91 -0.38 -0.54
C GLU A 54 -2.11 -1.17 -0.01
N PRO A 55 -1.99 -1.94 1.09
CA PRO A 55 -3.11 -2.71 1.61
C PRO A 55 -4.20 -1.79 2.18
N LYS A 56 -5.39 -2.35 2.41
CA LYS A 56 -6.47 -1.63 3.09
C LYS A 56 -6.03 -1.14 4.46
N GLN A 57 -6.20 0.16 4.69
CA GLN A 57 -5.70 0.85 5.87
C GLN A 57 -6.56 2.07 6.23
N GLY A 58 -6.67 2.35 7.52
CA GLY A 58 -7.08 3.66 8.02
C GLY A 58 -5.90 4.61 8.02
N TRP A 59 -6.11 5.84 7.56
CA TRP A 59 -5.09 6.86 7.42
C TRP A 59 -5.56 8.12 8.14
N GLU A 60 -4.64 8.80 8.81
CA GLU A 60 -4.85 10.05 9.54
C GLU A 60 -3.66 10.98 9.26
N GLU A 61 -3.74 12.24 9.67
CA GLU A 61 -2.63 13.19 9.55
C GLU A 61 -1.42 12.76 10.40
N ASP A 62 -1.66 12.12 11.55
CA ASP A 62 -0.65 11.77 12.56
C ASP A 62 -0.41 10.27 12.73
N GLY A 63 -1.03 9.42 11.89
CA GLY A 63 -0.89 7.98 12.05
C GLY A 63 -1.61 7.13 11.01
N ILE A 64 -1.43 5.82 11.14
CA ILE A 64 -1.97 4.79 10.25
C ILE A 64 -2.51 3.66 11.12
N LYS A 65 -3.66 3.10 10.73
CA LYS A 65 -4.28 1.95 11.39
C LYS A 65 -4.43 0.81 10.38
N ILE A 66 -3.83 -0.34 10.71
CA ILE A 66 -3.86 -1.53 9.86
C ILE A 66 -4.16 -2.73 10.76
N ASP A 67 -5.10 -3.57 10.33
CA ASP A 67 -5.45 -4.79 11.04
C ASP A 67 -4.63 -5.97 10.50
N VAL A 68 -3.34 -6.01 10.88
CA VAL A 68 -2.33 -6.95 10.37
C VAL A 68 -2.50 -8.40 10.86
N GLU A 69 -3.49 -8.64 11.72
CA GLU A 69 -3.83 -9.97 12.25
C GLU A 69 -5.16 -10.51 11.68
N SER A 70 -5.88 -9.69 10.90
CA SER A 70 -7.15 -10.10 10.29
C SER A 70 -6.98 -11.05 9.11
N GLU A 71 -7.95 -11.96 8.94
CA GLU A 71 -7.99 -12.90 7.80
C GLU A 71 -8.16 -12.16 6.47
N ASP A 72 -8.95 -11.08 6.45
CA ASP A 72 -9.13 -10.24 5.26
C ASP A 72 -7.82 -9.62 4.78
N PHE A 73 -7.02 -9.09 5.71
CA PHE A 73 -5.69 -8.56 5.41
C PHE A 73 -4.75 -9.64 4.86
N ASP A 74 -4.74 -10.82 5.49
CA ASP A 74 -3.93 -11.94 5.03
C ASP A 74 -4.34 -12.43 3.63
N ASN A 75 -5.64 -12.46 3.33
CA ASN A 75 -6.15 -12.82 2.01
C ASN A 75 -5.80 -11.77 0.95
N GLU A 76 -5.92 -10.50 1.29
CA GLU A 76 -5.54 -9.38 0.42
C GLU A 76 -4.05 -9.45 0.06
N VAL A 77 -3.17 -9.53 1.07
CA VAL A 77 -1.72 -9.61 0.88
C VAL A 77 -1.33 -10.87 0.10
N ARG A 78 -1.97 -12.02 0.37
CA ARG A 78 -1.68 -13.27 -0.37
C ARG A 78 -1.94 -13.16 -1.88
N ARG A 79 -2.92 -12.37 -2.30
CA ARG A 79 -3.16 -12.13 -3.74
C ARG A 79 -2.03 -11.33 -4.37
N ALA A 80 -1.56 -10.27 -3.69
CA ALA A 80 -0.41 -9.51 -4.13
C ALA A 80 0.88 -10.36 -4.14
N ASP A 81 1.08 -11.20 -3.13
CA ASP A 81 2.19 -12.18 -3.07
C ASP A 81 2.15 -13.15 -4.26
N ALA A 82 0.97 -13.69 -4.61
CA ALA A 82 0.84 -14.63 -5.73
C ALA A 82 1.21 -13.99 -7.08
N VAL A 83 0.85 -12.72 -7.29
CA VAL A 83 1.23 -11.95 -8.48
C VAL A 83 2.72 -11.65 -8.47
N ALA A 84 3.27 -11.26 -7.32
CA ALA A 84 4.69 -11.02 -7.15
C ALA A 84 5.51 -12.28 -7.45
N ASP A 85 5.12 -13.43 -6.89
CA ASP A 85 5.76 -14.73 -7.10
C ASP A 85 5.74 -15.13 -8.58
N ALA A 86 4.63 -14.87 -9.29
CA ALA A 86 4.54 -15.09 -10.73
C ALA A 86 5.54 -14.24 -11.53
N CYS A 87 5.86 -13.04 -11.03
CA CYS A 87 6.89 -12.14 -11.57
C CYS A 87 8.30 -12.40 -10.99
N GLY A 88 8.51 -13.49 -10.23
CA GLY A 88 9.79 -13.77 -9.58
C GLY A 88 10.18 -12.76 -8.49
N LEU A 89 9.21 -11.99 -7.99
CA LEU A 89 9.34 -11.07 -6.88
C LEU A 89 8.79 -11.70 -5.60
N LYS A 90 9.02 -11.03 -4.49
CA LYS A 90 8.46 -11.35 -3.17
C LYS A 90 8.35 -10.08 -2.35
N VAL A 91 7.61 -10.14 -1.25
CA VAL A 91 7.68 -9.09 -0.24
C VAL A 91 9.10 -9.03 0.35
N VAL A 92 9.74 -7.87 0.25
CA VAL A 92 11.10 -7.62 0.75
C VAL A 92 11.12 -6.67 1.94
N GLY A 93 10.02 -5.98 2.22
CA GLY A 93 9.92 -5.04 3.32
C GLY A 93 8.59 -4.31 3.39
N MET A 94 8.55 -3.26 4.21
CA MET A 94 7.44 -2.31 4.31
C MET A 94 7.96 -0.88 4.29
N ILE A 95 7.07 0.04 3.95
CA ILE A 95 7.32 1.48 3.95
C ILE A 95 6.14 2.23 4.53
N PHE A 96 6.40 3.29 5.28
CA PHE A 96 5.37 4.21 5.74
C PHE A 96 5.86 5.66 5.73
N THR A 97 4.92 6.60 5.66
CA THR A 97 5.21 8.04 5.73
C THR A 97 5.00 8.59 7.14
N ASP A 98 5.83 9.56 7.49
CA ASP A 98 5.66 10.46 8.65
C ASP A 98 6.05 11.87 8.20
N LEU A 99 5.14 12.48 7.44
CA LEU A 99 5.35 13.76 6.78
C LEU A 99 4.40 14.82 7.32
N GLU A 100 4.98 15.95 7.75
CA GLU A 100 4.25 17.12 8.19
C GLU A 100 4.73 18.33 7.38
N PRO A 101 3.83 19.16 6.81
CA PRO A 101 4.23 20.35 6.07
C PRO A 101 4.98 21.34 6.98
N ALA A 102 6.12 21.85 6.52
CA ALA A 102 6.82 22.93 7.23
C ALA A 102 6.18 24.30 6.94
N THR A 103 6.61 25.32 7.66
CA THR A 103 6.21 26.72 7.41
C THR A 103 6.70 27.22 6.04
N GLU A 104 7.83 26.72 5.56
CA GLU A 104 8.33 27.00 4.22
C GLU A 104 7.59 26.13 3.19
N SER A 105 7.10 26.77 2.12
CA SER A 105 6.35 26.09 1.06
C SER A 105 7.19 25.01 0.38
N GLY A 106 6.64 23.80 0.30
CA GLY A 106 7.30 22.65 -0.33
C GLY A 106 8.26 21.87 0.57
N ARG A 107 8.51 22.35 1.80
CA ARG A 107 9.35 21.67 2.81
C ARG A 107 8.51 20.86 3.79
N VAL A 108 9.17 19.94 4.49
CA VAL A 108 8.60 19.10 5.54
C VAL A 108 9.38 19.22 6.84
N VAL A 109 8.73 18.93 7.97
CA VAL A 109 9.32 19.03 9.31
C VAL A 109 10.40 17.96 9.52
N TYR A 110 11.57 18.36 10.03
CA TYR A 110 12.64 17.44 10.45
C TYR A 110 12.34 16.82 11.82
N ARG A 111 11.43 15.84 11.84
CA ARG A 111 10.92 15.24 13.09
C ARG A 111 11.85 14.16 13.66
N ARG A 112 12.52 13.40 12.80
CA ARG A 112 13.25 12.17 13.15
C ARG A 112 14.76 12.39 13.11
N HIS A 113 15.38 12.58 14.27
CA HIS A 113 16.79 12.94 14.38
C HIS A 113 17.41 12.44 15.70
N ALA A 114 18.73 12.61 15.87
CA ALA A 114 19.48 12.13 17.03
C ALA A 114 18.92 12.61 18.39
N ASN A 115 18.32 13.80 18.45
CA ASN A 115 17.72 14.35 19.68
C ASN A 115 16.24 13.98 19.87
N SER A 116 15.66 13.09 19.05
CA SER A 116 14.26 12.66 19.14
C SER A 116 14.15 11.13 19.08
N TYR A 117 13.89 10.57 17.90
CA TYR A 117 13.83 9.15 17.60
C TYR A 117 13.96 8.95 16.08
N PHE A 118 14.43 7.78 15.67
CA PHE A 118 14.45 7.37 14.26
C PHE A 118 13.24 6.50 13.93
N LEU A 119 13.00 5.45 14.74
CA LEU A 119 11.76 4.68 14.76
C LEU A 119 11.12 4.79 16.15
N THR A 120 9.80 4.80 16.20
CA THR A 120 9.05 4.75 17.46
C THR A 120 9.00 3.32 18.00
N SER A 121 8.72 3.15 19.29
CA SER A 121 8.56 1.82 19.89
C SER A 121 7.38 1.04 19.31
N LEU A 122 6.33 1.74 18.83
CA LEU A 122 5.22 1.14 18.09
C LEU A 122 5.68 0.61 16.72
N GLU A 123 6.43 1.41 15.97
CA GLU A 123 7.00 1.01 14.68
C GLU A 123 7.99 -0.15 14.84
N CYS A 124 8.81 -0.14 15.90
CA CYS A 124 9.71 -1.24 16.23
C CYS A 124 8.94 -2.54 16.50
N ARG A 125 7.79 -2.48 17.17
CA ARG A 125 6.93 -3.64 17.40
C ARG A 125 6.33 -4.16 16.10
N LEU A 126 5.83 -3.27 15.23
CA LEU A 126 5.31 -3.64 13.92
C LEU A 126 6.41 -4.29 13.06
N ALA A 127 7.60 -3.69 13.02
CA ALA A 127 8.73 -4.22 12.27
C ALA A 127 9.16 -5.60 12.80
N ALA A 128 9.26 -5.78 14.11
CA ALA A 128 9.57 -7.07 14.71
C ALA A 128 8.50 -8.13 14.39
N TYR A 129 7.21 -7.77 14.40
CA TYR A 129 6.12 -8.66 13.98
C TYR A 129 6.29 -9.08 12.51
N MET A 130 6.52 -8.13 11.62
CA MET A 130 6.70 -8.40 10.19
C MET A 130 7.97 -9.22 9.90
N GLU A 131 9.10 -8.93 10.56
CA GLU A 131 10.32 -9.70 10.40
C GLU A 131 10.17 -11.16 10.88
N LEU A 132 9.43 -11.38 11.99
CA LEU A 132 9.11 -12.72 12.49
C LEU A 132 8.20 -13.50 11.53
N LYS A 133 7.27 -12.83 10.83
CA LYS A 133 6.41 -13.43 9.80
C LYS A 133 7.19 -13.81 8.53
N HIS A 134 8.36 -13.20 8.30
CA HIS A 134 9.20 -13.43 7.12
C HIS A 134 10.61 -13.94 7.50
N PRO A 135 10.74 -15.15 8.08
CA PRO A 135 12.03 -15.68 8.53
C PRO A 135 12.97 -15.96 7.35
N ASN A 136 14.25 -15.62 7.50
CA ASN A 136 15.25 -15.94 6.48
C ASN A 136 15.76 -17.38 6.66
N ALA A 137 15.52 -18.23 5.66
CA ALA A 137 16.06 -19.59 5.61
C ALA A 137 17.59 -19.60 5.62
N SER A 138 18.18 -20.46 6.45
CA SER A 138 19.62 -20.61 6.58
C SER A 138 19.99 -22.03 6.99
N ARG A 139 20.75 -22.72 6.15
CA ARG A 139 21.29 -24.07 6.43
C ARG A 139 22.25 -24.12 7.62
N TRP A 140 22.80 -22.97 8.00
CA TRP A 140 23.76 -22.85 9.10
C TRP A 140 23.08 -22.62 10.45
N ALA A 141 21.78 -22.37 10.44
CA ALA A 141 20.99 -22.18 11.64
C ALA A 141 20.42 -23.52 12.12
N ARG A 142 20.49 -23.79 13.43
CA ARG A 142 19.98 -25.04 14.02
C ARG A 142 18.48 -25.24 13.78
N GLY A 143 17.70 -24.15 13.73
CA GLY A 143 16.25 -24.17 13.45
C GLY A 143 15.89 -24.02 11.96
N GLY A 144 16.87 -24.06 11.05
CA GLY A 144 16.64 -23.85 9.61
C GLY A 144 16.42 -22.39 9.18
N HIS A 145 16.27 -21.47 10.12
CA HIS A 145 16.14 -20.03 9.87
C HIS A 145 17.01 -19.18 10.81
N PHE A 146 17.45 -18.01 10.34
CA PHE A 146 18.19 -17.04 11.14
C PHE A 146 17.92 -15.62 10.63
N GLY A 147 17.48 -14.75 11.54
CA GLY A 147 17.11 -13.38 11.22
C GLY A 147 15.94 -13.27 10.26
N SER A 148 15.73 -12.06 9.76
CA SER A 148 14.88 -11.75 8.60
C SER A 148 15.63 -10.86 7.62
N LYS A 149 15.31 -10.98 6.33
CA LYS A 149 15.75 -10.02 5.31
C LYS A 149 14.72 -8.92 5.05
N PHE A 150 13.59 -8.97 5.74
CA PHE A 150 12.54 -7.98 5.63
C PHE A 150 13.07 -6.63 6.12
N VAL A 151 12.89 -5.57 5.34
CA VAL A 151 13.36 -4.21 5.66
C VAL A 151 12.20 -3.30 6.05
N THR A 152 12.49 -2.28 6.86
CA THR A 152 11.52 -1.26 7.26
C THR A 152 12.00 0.10 6.78
N CYS A 153 11.23 0.73 5.88
CA CYS A 153 11.51 2.06 5.37
C CYS A 153 10.56 3.11 5.98
N CYS A 154 11.08 4.27 6.31
CA CYS A 154 10.30 5.42 6.77
C CYS A 154 10.59 6.62 5.87
N VAL A 155 9.54 7.25 5.35
CA VAL A 155 9.63 8.48 4.55
C VAL A 155 9.29 9.67 5.43
N SER A 156 10.25 10.55 5.68
CA SER A 156 10.08 11.71 6.57
C SER A 156 10.94 12.89 6.10
N GLY A 157 10.90 14.01 6.82
CA GLY A 157 11.77 15.15 6.55
C GLY A 157 13.21 14.91 7.01
N ASN A 158 14.18 15.39 6.24
CA ASN A 158 15.60 15.43 6.62
C ASN A 158 15.98 16.80 7.23
N GLU A 159 17.27 17.00 7.55
CA GLU A 159 17.78 18.24 8.16
C GLU A 159 17.56 19.49 7.29
N ASP A 160 17.56 19.33 5.97
CA ASP A 160 17.29 20.39 5.00
C ASP A 160 15.78 20.63 4.79
N GLY A 161 14.91 19.83 5.42
CA GLY A 161 13.46 19.88 5.24
C GLY A 161 12.99 19.29 3.90
N ASP A 162 13.85 18.54 3.21
CA ASP A 162 13.50 17.73 2.06
C ASP A 162 12.90 16.38 2.49
N ILE A 163 12.10 15.78 1.62
CA ILE A 163 11.56 14.44 1.84
C ILE A 163 12.66 13.42 1.54
N ASP A 164 12.99 12.58 2.52
CA ASP A 164 13.97 11.50 2.37
C ASP A 164 13.42 10.18 2.92
N VAL A 165 13.99 9.07 2.45
CA VAL A 165 13.72 7.73 2.93
C VAL A 165 14.80 7.34 3.92
N THR A 166 14.46 6.66 5.01
CA THR A 166 15.43 6.00 5.89
C THR A 166 15.08 4.53 5.98
N ALA A 167 16.08 3.65 6.03
CA ALA A 167 15.90 2.20 6.04
C ALA A 167 16.51 1.55 7.29
N TRP A 168 15.76 0.63 7.87
CA TRP A 168 16.07 -0.01 9.14
C TRP A 168 15.74 -1.50 9.13
N GLN A 169 16.45 -2.24 9.96
CA GLN A 169 16.08 -3.59 10.40
C GLN A 169 16.15 -3.66 11.92
N LEU A 170 15.39 -4.60 12.49
CA LEU A 170 15.46 -4.89 13.91
C LEU A 170 16.57 -5.92 14.16
N SER A 171 17.24 -5.77 15.29
CA SER A 171 18.23 -6.74 15.73
C SER A 171 17.55 -8.09 16.03
N ASN A 172 18.29 -9.19 15.87
CA ASN A 172 17.80 -10.52 16.24
C ASN A 172 17.37 -10.59 17.72
N SER A 173 18.02 -9.80 18.58
CA SER A 173 17.64 -9.67 19.99
C SER A 173 16.26 -9.04 20.14
N ALA A 174 15.96 -7.97 19.38
CA ALA A 174 14.66 -7.32 19.39
C ALA A 174 13.55 -8.28 18.94
N MET A 175 13.78 -9.00 17.84
CA MET A 175 12.85 -10.04 17.36
C MET A 175 12.62 -11.13 18.41
N ALA A 176 13.68 -11.60 19.07
CA ALA A 176 13.57 -12.62 20.11
C ALA A 176 12.80 -12.11 21.33
N MET A 177 13.02 -10.86 21.75
CA MET A 177 12.28 -10.23 22.86
C MET A 177 10.79 -10.06 22.52
N GLN A 178 10.47 -9.70 21.28
CA GLN A 178 9.09 -9.62 20.79
C GLN A 178 8.44 -11.01 20.77
N ALA A 179 9.09 -12.01 20.18
CA ALA A 179 8.58 -13.39 20.12
C ALA A 179 8.37 -14.01 21.50
N ALA A 180 9.23 -13.67 22.47
CA ALA A 180 9.11 -14.09 23.86
C ALA A 180 8.13 -13.23 24.69
N ASN A 181 7.45 -12.25 24.07
CA ASN A 181 6.52 -11.33 24.72
C ASN A 181 7.12 -10.65 25.96
N LEU A 182 8.35 -10.13 25.83
CA LEU A 182 9.11 -9.49 26.91
C LEU A 182 9.03 -7.96 26.91
N ILE A 183 8.64 -7.36 25.78
CA ILE A 183 8.67 -5.92 25.57
C ILE A 183 7.31 -5.40 25.09
N VAL A 184 7.03 -4.14 25.40
CA VAL A 184 5.82 -3.44 24.96
C VAL A 184 6.17 -1.97 24.64
N PRO A 185 5.55 -1.38 23.60
CA PRO A 185 5.72 0.04 23.30
C PRO A 185 5.44 0.93 24.51
N SER A 186 6.25 1.97 24.68
CA SER A 186 6.08 2.96 25.73
C SER A 186 5.20 4.12 25.26
N SER A 187 4.71 4.94 26.21
CA SER A 187 4.14 6.25 25.90
C SER A 187 5.19 7.24 25.38
N VAL A 188 6.47 7.00 25.65
CA VAL A 188 7.59 7.77 25.08
C VAL A 188 8.04 7.08 23.78
N PRO A 189 7.94 7.73 22.60
CA PRO A 189 8.20 7.07 21.32
C PRO A 189 9.60 6.44 21.22
N SER A 190 10.62 7.09 21.79
CA SER A 190 12.02 6.63 21.76
C SER A 190 12.35 5.52 22.77
N LYS A 191 11.39 5.03 23.56
CA LYS A 191 11.62 4.03 24.61
C LYS A 191 10.75 2.79 24.43
N MET A 192 11.33 1.63 24.70
CA MET A 192 10.63 0.35 24.79
C MET A 192 10.52 -0.05 26.26
N CYS A 193 9.34 -0.46 26.71
CA CYS A 193 9.13 -0.95 28.07
C CYS A 193 9.45 -2.44 28.16
N VAL A 194 10.08 -2.86 29.25
CA VAL A 194 10.21 -4.27 29.62
C VAL A 194 9.00 -4.64 30.46
N LEU A 195 8.33 -5.73 30.09
CA LEU A 195 7.14 -6.20 30.81
C LEU A 195 7.51 -6.71 32.20
N GLU A 196 6.59 -6.57 33.14
CA GLU A 196 6.74 -7.19 34.47
C GLU A 196 6.48 -8.71 34.39
N PRO A 197 7.18 -9.51 35.22
CA PRO A 197 6.92 -10.93 35.34
C PRO A 197 5.52 -11.17 35.90
N THR A 198 4.86 -12.22 35.40
CA THR A 198 3.55 -12.67 35.88
C THR A 198 3.63 -14.14 36.28
N LYS A 199 2.53 -14.71 36.78
CA LYS A 199 2.47 -16.16 37.08
C LYS A 199 2.73 -17.04 35.84
N THR A 200 2.47 -16.53 34.64
CA THR A 200 2.59 -17.27 33.37
C THR A 200 3.71 -16.76 32.48
N ARG A 201 4.29 -15.58 32.77
CA ARG A 201 5.36 -14.97 31.99
C ARG A 201 6.61 -14.78 32.84
N TYR A 202 7.67 -15.49 32.48
CA TYR A 202 9.01 -15.25 32.99
C TYR A 202 9.65 -14.06 32.25
N VAL A 203 10.15 -13.07 33.00
CA VAL A 203 10.92 -11.96 32.43
C VAL A 203 12.29 -11.93 33.11
N PRO A 204 13.39 -12.22 32.37
CA PRO A 204 14.73 -12.17 32.94
C PRO A 204 15.16 -10.74 33.27
N ASP A 205 16.32 -10.59 33.88
CA ASP A 205 16.98 -9.30 33.93
C ASP A 205 17.56 -8.96 32.56
N VAL A 206 17.22 -7.77 32.08
CA VAL A 206 17.59 -7.27 30.76
C VAL A 206 18.53 -6.09 30.98
N PHE A 207 19.67 -6.13 30.32
CA PHE A 207 20.67 -5.07 30.36
C PHE A 207 21.03 -4.67 28.93
N TYR A 208 21.37 -3.40 28.74
CA TYR A 208 21.92 -2.90 27.49
C TYR A 208 23.26 -2.22 27.75
N LYS A 209 24.10 -2.15 26.71
CA LYS A 209 25.41 -1.53 26.77
C LYS A 209 25.42 -0.26 25.95
N TYR A 210 25.97 0.80 26.50
CA TYR A 210 26.17 2.07 25.81
C TYR A 210 27.57 2.61 26.08
N THR A 211 28.02 3.50 25.21
CA THR A 211 29.28 4.23 25.38
C THR A 211 28.96 5.58 26.01
N ASN A 212 29.57 5.89 27.16
CA ASN A 212 29.35 7.18 27.81
C ASN A 212 30.22 8.30 27.20
N GLU A 213 30.08 9.52 27.73
CA GLU A 213 30.85 10.71 27.31
C GLU A 213 32.38 10.56 27.39
N TYR A 214 32.87 9.58 28.14
CA TYR A 214 34.28 9.27 28.30
C TYR A 214 34.76 8.12 27.39
N ASN A 215 33.95 7.73 26.40
CA ASN A 215 34.20 6.59 25.50
C ASN A 215 34.38 5.23 26.24
N LEU A 216 33.73 5.08 27.41
CA LEU A 216 33.76 3.84 28.18
C LEU A 216 32.46 3.05 28.01
N PRO A 217 32.54 1.72 27.84
CA PRO A 217 31.36 0.87 27.79
C PRO A 217 30.75 0.71 29.18
N VAL A 218 29.49 1.14 29.32
CA VAL A 218 28.69 1.02 30.55
C VAL A 218 27.56 0.02 30.30
N THR A 219 27.27 -0.82 31.29
CA THR A 219 26.09 -1.71 31.27
C THR A 219 25.01 -1.11 32.16
N ALA A 220 23.82 -0.89 31.61
CA ALA A 220 22.67 -0.34 32.33
C ALA A 220 21.51 -1.33 32.36
N ASN A 221 20.72 -1.28 33.44
CA ASN A 221 19.48 -2.03 33.55
C ASN A 221 18.44 -1.45 32.58
N ALA A 222 17.79 -2.32 31.80
CA ALA A 222 16.79 -1.94 30.82
C ALA A 222 15.38 -1.75 31.42
N LYS A 223 15.16 -2.15 32.67
CA LYS A 223 13.88 -1.95 33.39
C LYS A 223 13.81 -0.52 33.96
N PRO A 224 12.64 0.14 33.95
CA PRO A 224 11.38 -0.33 33.36
C PRO A 224 11.30 -0.11 31.84
N ALA A 225 12.15 0.75 31.28
CA ALA A 225 12.20 1.04 29.86
C ALA A 225 13.62 1.44 29.42
N PHE A 226 13.94 1.17 28.16
CA PHE A 226 15.25 1.44 27.55
C PHE A 226 15.10 2.06 26.15
N PRO A 227 16.13 2.74 25.62
CA PRO A 227 16.04 3.40 24.32
C PRO A 227 15.90 2.39 23.16
N VAL A 228 15.01 2.69 22.20
CA VAL A 228 14.74 1.81 21.05
C VAL A 228 15.91 1.70 20.08
N GLU A 229 16.80 2.70 20.03
CA GLU A 229 17.97 2.73 19.13
C GLU A 229 18.88 1.51 19.27
N TYR A 230 18.98 0.92 20.47
CA TYR A 230 19.75 -0.31 20.71
C TYR A 230 19.13 -1.56 20.09
N LEU A 231 17.90 -1.46 19.59
CA LEU A 231 17.22 -2.53 18.86
C LEU A 231 17.37 -2.38 17.35
N LEU A 232 17.88 -1.26 16.86
CA LEU A 232 17.89 -0.91 15.43
C LEU A 232 19.23 -1.19 14.78
N VAL A 233 19.17 -1.52 13.50
CA VAL A 233 20.30 -1.58 12.57
C VAL A 233 19.94 -0.70 11.38
N ASN A 234 20.81 0.27 11.06
CA ASN A 234 20.63 1.16 9.93
C ASN A 234 21.09 0.51 8.62
N LEU A 235 20.34 0.77 7.54
CA LEU A 235 20.67 0.35 6.18
C LEU A 235 20.90 1.59 5.32
N THR A 236 21.73 1.46 4.29
CA THR A 236 21.79 2.50 3.25
C THR A 236 20.60 2.36 2.30
N HIS A 237 20.29 3.43 1.57
CA HIS A 237 19.30 3.40 0.51
C HIS A 237 19.77 4.19 -0.71
N GLY A 238 19.11 3.96 -1.85
CA GLY A 238 19.36 4.76 -3.04
C GLY A 238 18.57 4.31 -4.26
N PHE A 239 18.92 4.91 -5.38
CA PHE A 239 18.41 4.61 -6.71
C PHE A 239 19.57 4.14 -7.61
N PRO A 240 19.31 3.25 -8.57
CA PRO A 240 20.32 2.88 -9.56
C PRO A 240 20.70 4.09 -10.40
N LYS A 241 21.97 4.15 -10.83
CA LYS A 241 22.46 5.23 -11.72
C LYS A 241 21.75 5.22 -13.07
N ASP A 242 21.52 4.02 -13.60
CA ASP A 242 20.80 3.76 -14.84
C ASP A 242 19.55 2.93 -14.51
N PRO A 243 18.39 3.58 -14.25
CA PRO A 243 17.16 2.89 -13.90
C PRO A 243 16.67 1.96 -15.01
N ASN A 244 16.34 0.73 -14.65
CA ASN A 244 15.72 -0.26 -15.53
C ASN A 244 14.65 -1.03 -14.74
N PRO A 245 13.55 -0.36 -14.34
CA PRO A 245 12.51 -0.97 -13.53
C PRO A 245 11.78 -2.07 -14.30
N MET A 246 11.36 -3.12 -13.59
CA MET A 246 10.58 -4.21 -14.17
C MET A 246 9.22 -3.70 -14.68
N PHE A 247 8.55 -2.87 -13.87
CA PHE A 247 7.27 -2.26 -14.21
C PHE A 247 7.51 -0.87 -14.81
N HIS A 248 7.29 -0.75 -16.11
CA HIS A 248 7.65 0.41 -16.91
C HIS A 248 6.49 0.92 -17.79
N SER A 249 5.25 0.59 -17.42
CA SER A 249 4.05 1.08 -18.15
C SER A 249 4.03 2.61 -18.23
N ASP A 250 3.94 3.15 -19.45
CA ASP A 250 3.86 4.58 -19.73
C ASP A 250 2.55 5.22 -19.24
N ASN A 251 1.49 4.42 -19.11
CA ASN A 251 0.18 4.84 -18.65
C ASN A 251 -0.19 4.03 -17.40
N PRO A 252 0.31 4.40 -16.21
CA PRO A 252 0.17 3.57 -15.02
C PRO A 252 -1.30 3.39 -14.60
N PHE A 253 -1.63 2.20 -14.14
CA PHE A 253 -2.95 1.88 -13.61
C PHE A 253 -3.16 2.50 -12.23
N CYS A 254 -4.43 2.71 -11.83
CA CYS A 254 -4.75 3.23 -10.51
C CYS A 254 -4.22 2.28 -9.41
N ILE A 255 -3.67 2.84 -8.34
CA ILE A 255 -3.20 2.07 -7.17
C ILE A 255 -4.42 1.62 -6.36
N GLU A 256 -4.38 0.40 -5.87
CA GLU A 256 -5.39 -0.18 -4.99
C GLU A 256 -5.66 0.66 -3.73
N ASN A 257 -6.85 0.48 -3.15
CA ASN A 257 -7.25 1.09 -1.86
C ASN A 257 -7.14 2.63 -1.83
N ARG A 258 -7.41 3.28 -2.97
CA ARG A 258 -7.42 4.75 -3.13
C ARG A 258 -8.75 5.31 -3.69
N ASP A 259 -9.85 4.59 -3.51
CA ASP A 259 -11.17 4.94 -4.07
C ASP A 259 -11.62 6.37 -3.73
N HIS A 260 -11.30 6.85 -2.51
CA HIS A 260 -11.62 8.19 -2.01
C HIS A 260 -10.94 9.33 -2.78
N LEU A 261 -9.91 9.04 -3.57
CA LEU A 261 -9.18 10.01 -4.41
C LEU A 261 -9.66 10.01 -5.87
N HIS A 262 -10.85 9.45 -6.14
CA HIS A 262 -11.33 9.20 -7.51
C HIS A 262 -10.37 8.31 -8.32
N GLN A 263 -9.52 7.55 -7.65
CA GLN A 263 -8.59 6.55 -8.22
C GLN A 263 -9.12 5.13 -7.98
N ALA A 264 -10.44 4.95 -8.10
CA ALA A 264 -11.05 3.64 -7.89
C ALA A 264 -10.72 2.69 -9.04
N GLN A 265 -10.31 1.47 -8.72
CA GLN A 265 -10.09 0.42 -9.70
C GLN A 265 -11.45 -0.18 -10.12
N THR A 266 -11.94 0.22 -11.29
CA THR A 266 -13.23 -0.22 -11.83
C THR A 266 -13.05 -1.09 -13.07
N LEU A 267 -14.08 -1.88 -13.39
CA LEU A 267 -14.10 -2.71 -14.60
C LEU A 267 -14.03 -1.83 -15.86
N GLY A 268 -14.58 -0.61 -15.81
CA GLY A 268 -14.49 0.37 -16.89
C GLY A 268 -13.08 0.89 -17.12
N LEU A 269 -12.35 1.16 -16.05
CA LEU A 269 -10.94 1.53 -16.13
C LEU A 269 -10.12 0.38 -16.69
N LEU A 270 -10.36 -0.84 -16.23
CA LEU A 270 -9.75 -2.07 -16.74
C LEU A 270 -9.98 -2.22 -18.25
N LYS A 271 -11.22 -2.11 -18.71
CA LYS A 271 -11.59 -2.19 -20.13
C LYS A 271 -10.84 -1.14 -20.96
N ARG A 272 -10.81 0.12 -20.50
CA ARG A 272 -10.08 1.20 -21.20
C ARG A 272 -8.58 0.94 -21.22
N HIS A 273 -8.02 0.44 -20.13
CA HIS A 273 -6.60 0.16 -20.00
C HIS A 273 -6.18 -1.00 -20.93
N ILE A 274 -6.91 -2.11 -20.96
CA ILE A 274 -6.67 -3.21 -21.91
C ILE A 274 -6.85 -2.74 -23.36
N ASN A 275 -7.91 -1.99 -23.65
CA ASN A 275 -8.18 -1.49 -25.00
C ASN A 275 -7.12 -0.49 -25.50
N SER A 276 -6.36 0.14 -24.61
CA SER A 276 -5.25 1.01 -24.99
C SER A 276 -4.15 0.26 -25.75
N ALA A 277 -4.06 -1.06 -25.59
CA ALA A 277 -3.17 -1.91 -26.39
C ALA A 277 -3.65 -2.11 -27.84
N GLN A 278 -4.88 -1.73 -28.17
CA GLN A 278 -5.47 -1.84 -29.51
C GLN A 278 -5.40 -3.26 -30.11
N GLY A 279 -5.39 -4.29 -29.26
CA GLY A 279 -5.26 -5.69 -29.67
C GLY A 279 -3.87 -6.10 -30.18
N ALA A 280 -2.87 -5.23 -30.10
CA ALA A 280 -1.49 -5.54 -30.48
C ALA A 280 -0.76 -6.26 -29.33
N PRO A 281 -0.19 -7.46 -29.54
CA PRO A 281 0.50 -8.21 -28.47
C PRO A 281 1.67 -7.45 -27.84
N ALA A 282 2.43 -6.71 -28.65
CA ALA A 282 3.54 -5.88 -28.15
C ALA A 282 3.06 -4.77 -27.20
N MET A 283 1.94 -4.11 -27.53
CA MET A 283 1.38 -3.09 -26.64
C MET A 283 0.72 -3.71 -25.40
N LEU A 284 0.15 -4.91 -25.53
CA LEU A 284 -0.39 -5.64 -24.38
C LEU A 284 0.70 -5.96 -23.37
N ALA A 285 1.90 -6.36 -23.83
CA ALA A 285 3.03 -6.59 -22.94
C ALA A 285 3.44 -5.34 -22.14
N VAL A 286 3.41 -4.15 -22.78
CA VAL A 286 3.66 -2.86 -22.11
C VAL A 286 2.57 -2.54 -21.08
N VAL A 287 1.30 -2.75 -21.44
CA VAL A 287 0.15 -2.54 -20.53
C VAL A 287 0.21 -3.50 -19.33
N LEU A 288 0.64 -4.74 -19.53
CA LEU A 288 0.81 -5.73 -18.46
C LEU A 288 1.99 -5.43 -17.53
N ALA A 289 2.93 -4.56 -17.93
CA ALA A 289 4.08 -4.15 -17.12
C ALA A 289 3.71 -3.09 -16.05
N ASP A 290 2.59 -3.29 -15.35
CA ASP A 290 2.16 -2.51 -14.18
C ASP A 290 1.69 -3.45 -13.06
N PHE A 291 2.37 -3.42 -11.91
CA PHE A 291 2.08 -4.32 -10.79
C PHE A 291 0.65 -4.18 -10.25
N HIS A 292 0.13 -2.95 -10.15
CA HIS A 292 -1.20 -2.68 -9.60
C HIS A 292 -2.29 -3.21 -10.53
N PHE A 293 -2.06 -3.09 -11.85
CA PHE A 293 -2.93 -3.69 -12.85
C PHE A 293 -2.97 -5.22 -12.72
N LEU A 294 -1.81 -5.86 -12.54
CA LEU A 294 -1.74 -7.31 -12.37
C LEU A 294 -2.45 -7.79 -11.10
N VAL A 295 -2.30 -7.08 -9.99
CA VAL A 295 -3.01 -7.40 -8.75
C VAL A 295 -4.52 -7.25 -8.92
N TYR A 296 -4.97 -6.19 -9.62
CA TYR A 296 -6.39 -6.03 -9.91
C TYR A 296 -6.92 -7.15 -10.82
N LEU A 297 -6.20 -7.55 -11.86
CA LEU A 297 -6.57 -8.69 -12.71
C LEU A 297 -6.70 -9.99 -11.91
N ALA A 298 -5.76 -10.26 -11.01
CA ALA A 298 -5.81 -11.43 -10.13
C ALA A 298 -7.01 -11.36 -9.16
N SER A 299 -7.40 -10.15 -8.72
CA SER A 299 -8.53 -9.95 -7.80
C SER A 299 -9.90 -10.31 -8.37
N LEU A 300 -10.02 -10.41 -9.71
CA LEU A 300 -11.27 -10.76 -10.38
C LEU A 300 -11.56 -12.26 -10.38
N ASP A 301 -10.57 -13.10 -10.05
CA ASP A 301 -10.67 -14.57 -10.03
C ASP A 301 -11.17 -15.19 -11.38
N ILE A 302 -11.02 -14.47 -12.50
CA ILE A 302 -11.36 -14.95 -13.85
C ILE A 302 -10.17 -15.74 -14.46
N LEU A 303 -8.95 -15.27 -14.20
CA LEU A 303 -7.72 -15.85 -14.75
C LEU A 303 -7.23 -16.99 -13.87
N GLY A 304 -6.88 -18.12 -14.49
CA GLY A 304 -6.36 -19.27 -13.76
C GLY A 304 -4.90 -19.07 -13.32
N PRO A 305 -4.37 -19.93 -12.43
CA PRO A 305 -2.97 -19.84 -11.98
C PRO A 305 -1.94 -19.91 -13.12
N ASN A 306 -2.27 -20.61 -14.22
CA ASN A 306 -1.40 -20.69 -15.39
C ASN A 306 -1.37 -19.37 -16.17
N ASP A 307 -2.51 -18.67 -16.28
CA ASP A 307 -2.60 -17.37 -16.94
C ASP A 307 -1.80 -16.33 -16.15
N ILE A 308 -1.92 -16.31 -14.82
CA ILE A 308 -1.15 -15.40 -13.95
C ILE A 308 0.36 -15.66 -14.08
N LYS A 309 0.78 -16.92 -14.12
CA LYS A 309 2.20 -17.27 -14.38
C LYS A 309 2.66 -16.86 -15.79
N LEU A 310 1.80 -17.00 -16.80
CA LEU A 310 2.11 -16.56 -18.15
C LEU A 310 2.29 -15.04 -18.20
N ILE A 311 1.41 -14.28 -17.54
CA ILE A 311 1.52 -12.83 -17.39
C ILE A 311 2.82 -12.43 -16.68
N GLY A 312 3.16 -13.09 -15.58
CA GLY A 312 4.44 -12.86 -14.91
C GLY A 312 5.64 -13.09 -15.83
N ARG A 313 5.61 -14.13 -16.67
CA ARG A 313 6.65 -14.36 -17.68
C ARG A 313 6.71 -13.28 -18.75
N ILE A 314 5.57 -12.72 -19.19
CA ILE A 314 5.54 -11.60 -20.15
C ILE A 314 6.31 -10.40 -19.58
N VAL A 315 6.12 -10.11 -18.29
CA VAL A 315 6.78 -8.98 -17.61
C VAL A 315 8.27 -9.24 -17.36
N CYS A 316 8.64 -10.47 -17.00
CA CYS A 316 10.04 -10.82 -16.68
C CYS A 316 10.92 -11.08 -17.90
N ASP A 317 10.35 -11.55 -19.02
CA ASP A 317 11.08 -11.95 -20.21
C ASP A 317 10.80 -10.96 -21.37
N SER A 318 11.51 -9.83 -21.34
CA SER A 318 11.37 -8.79 -22.36
C SER A 318 11.69 -9.27 -23.77
N ALA A 319 12.50 -10.33 -23.92
CA ALA A 319 12.88 -10.88 -25.22
C ALA A 319 11.75 -11.69 -25.88
N ASN A 320 10.97 -12.42 -25.10
CA ASN A 320 9.86 -13.25 -25.59
C ASN A 320 8.47 -12.68 -25.27
N SER A 321 8.41 -11.49 -24.69
CA SER A 321 7.17 -10.84 -24.20
C SER A 321 6.04 -10.82 -25.24
N VAL A 322 6.34 -10.54 -26.52
CA VAL A 322 5.36 -10.48 -27.61
C VAL A 322 4.75 -11.86 -27.89
N GLN A 323 5.58 -12.90 -27.98
CA GLN A 323 5.11 -14.28 -28.24
C GLN A 323 4.28 -14.81 -27.07
N LEU A 324 4.70 -14.51 -25.85
CA LEU A 324 3.95 -14.89 -24.64
C LEU A 324 2.63 -14.12 -24.53
N ALA A 325 2.58 -12.86 -24.98
CA ALA A 325 1.33 -12.09 -25.06
C ALA A 325 0.37 -12.66 -26.12
N GLU A 326 0.87 -13.15 -27.26
CA GLU A 326 0.05 -13.89 -28.23
C GLU A 326 -0.54 -15.18 -27.64
N GLU A 327 0.27 -15.92 -26.88
CA GLU A 327 -0.18 -17.11 -26.15
C GLU A 327 -1.30 -16.74 -25.15
N LEU A 328 -1.13 -15.65 -24.39
CA LEU A 328 -2.12 -15.17 -23.44
C LEU A 328 -3.44 -14.79 -24.13
N LEU A 329 -3.39 -14.07 -25.25
CA LEU A 329 -4.58 -13.70 -26.03
C LEU A 329 -5.38 -14.94 -26.49
N SER A 330 -4.69 -16.06 -26.71
CA SER A 330 -5.30 -17.34 -27.09
C SER A 330 -5.82 -18.16 -25.90
N SER A 331 -5.50 -17.78 -24.67
CA SER A 331 -5.88 -18.52 -23.47
C SER A 331 -7.38 -18.41 -23.19
N SER A 332 -7.97 -19.49 -22.65
CA SER A 332 -9.39 -19.50 -22.31
C SER A 332 -9.74 -18.45 -21.25
N GLY A 333 -8.87 -18.25 -20.25
CA GLY A 333 -9.08 -17.24 -19.20
C GLY A 333 -9.12 -15.83 -19.77
N TRP A 334 -8.21 -15.50 -20.68
CA TRP A 334 -8.18 -14.19 -21.33
C TRP A 334 -9.38 -13.97 -22.26
N GLN A 335 -9.82 -15.01 -22.97
CA GLN A 335 -11.03 -14.95 -23.81
C GLN A 335 -12.28 -14.72 -22.97
N THR A 336 -12.41 -15.39 -21.82
CA THR A 336 -13.51 -15.16 -20.86
C THR A 336 -13.49 -13.73 -20.33
N LEU A 337 -12.33 -13.23 -19.91
CA LEU A 337 -12.18 -11.84 -19.46
C LEU A 337 -12.59 -10.86 -20.57
N SER A 338 -12.12 -11.08 -21.79
CA SER A 338 -12.44 -10.23 -22.94
C SER A 338 -13.94 -10.20 -23.26
N LEU A 339 -14.60 -11.36 -23.20
CA LEU A 339 -16.05 -11.46 -23.41
C LEU A 339 -16.83 -10.70 -22.32
N MET A 340 -16.46 -10.89 -21.05
CA MET A 340 -17.07 -10.17 -19.93
C MET A 340 -16.94 -8.66 -20.08
N LEU A 341 -15.77 -8.17 -20.51
CA LEU A 341 -15.54 -6.74 -20.73
C LEU A 341 -16.32 -6.20 -21.93
N GLN A 342 -16.55 -7.01 -22.97
CA GLN A 342 -17.34 -6.60 -24.13
C GLN A 342 -18.84 -6.48 -23.79
N GLU A 343 -19.38 -7.42 -23.02
CA GLU A 343 -20.81 -7.48 -22.66
C GLU A 343 -21.20 -6.45 -21.59
N ALA A 344 -20.27 -6.04 -20.73
CA ALA A 344 -20.55 -5.04 -19.70
C ALA A 344 -20.85 -3.66 -20.31
N SER A 345 -22.03 -3.11 -19.96
CA SER A 345 -22.49 -1.79 -20.40
C SER A 345 -21.66 -0.67 -19.77
N GLU A 346 -21.44 0.45 -20.46
CA GLU A 346 -20.62 1.56 -19.92
C GLU A 346 -21.14 2.13 -18.60
N SER A 347 -22.44 2.00 -18.32
CA SER A 347 -23.06 2.37 -17.04
C SER A 347 -22.73 1.41 -15.90
N ASP A 348 -22.63 0.10 -16.17
CA ASP A 348 -22.34 -0.92 -15.14
C ASP A 348 -20.85 -0.96 -14.78
N LEU A 349 -20.00 -0.47 -15.67
CA LEU A 349 -18.54 -0.52 -15.59
C LEU A 349 -17.91 0.46 -14.57
N ASN A 350 -18.65 1.47 -14.10
CA ASN A 350 -18.13 2.50 -13.19
C ASN A 350 -18.46 2.26 -11.72
N HIS A 351 -19.18 1.18 -11.38
CA HIS A 351 -19.37 0.78 -9.99
C HIS A 351 -18.16 -0.01 -9.50
N SER A 352 -17.59 0.41 -8.36
CA SER A 352 -16.51 -0.34 -7.68
C SER A 352 -17.00 -1.74 -7.37
N ALA A 353 -16.16 -2.75 -7.63
CA ALA A 353 -16.42 -4.14 -7.27
C ALA A 353 -16.39 -4.29 -5.74
N ALA A 354 -17.51 -3.99 -5.07
CA ALA A 354 -17.73 -4.29 -3.67
C ALA A 354 -18.57 -5.56 -3.55
N THR A 355 -17.93 -6.71 -3.32
CA THR A 355 -18.61 -7.91 -2.84
C THR A 355 -18.52 -8.00 -1.32
N GLY A 356 -19.67 -8.05 -0.64
CA GLY A 356 -19.80 -8.71 0.68
C GLY A 356 -20.49 -7.94 1.81
N GLN A 357 -21.83 -7.96 1.81
CA GLN A 357 -22.75 -7.99 2.97
C GLN A 357 -22.75 -6.83 4.00
N ALA A 358 -23.81 -6.02 3.93
CA ALA A 358 -24.54 -5.61 5.12
C ALA A 358 -26.04 -5.89 4.88
N ILE A 359 -26.52 -6.98 5.48
CA ILE A 359 -27.94 -7.26 5.67
C ILE A 359 -28.33 -6.42 6.88
N ASP A 360 -29.21 -5.44 6.72
CA ASP A 360 -29.95 -4.88 7.84
C ASP A 360 -31.43 -4.83 7.51
N GLU A 361 -32.12 -5.88 7.95
CA GLU A 361 -33.55 -5.91 8.16
C GLU A 361 -33.87 -5.02 9.38
N ARG A 362 -34.65 -3.96 9.18
CA ARG A 362 -35.64 -3.59 10.19
C ARG A 362 -36.85 -2.87 9.60
N SER A 363 -37.93 -3.62 9.50
CA SER A 363 -39.29 -3.14 9.30
C SER A 363 -39.71 -2.19 10.43
N THR A 364 -40.58 -1.21 10.17
CA THR A 364 -41.94 -1.18 10.76
C THR A 364 -42.78 0.07 10.38
N HIS A 365 -44.00 -0.23 9.92
CA HIS A 365 -45.30 0.45 10.14
C HIS A 365 -45.75 1.70 9.35
N GLY A 366 -46.91 1.54 8.69
CA GLY A 366 -48.01 2.53 8.64
C GLY A 366 -48.50 2.91 7.22
N ALA A 367 -49.25 2.04 6.52
CA ALA A 367 -50.73 2.08 6.35
C ALA A 367 -51.26 3.05 5.24
N PRO A 368 -52.42 2.76 4.61
CA PRO A 368 -52.68 3.01 3.18
C PRO A 368 -53.84 3.98 2.87
N ALA A 369 -53.90 4.51 1.63
CA ALA A 369 -55.09 5.15 1.01
C ALA A 369 -54.85 5.27 -0.52
N SER A 370 -55.52 4.49 -1.40
CA SER A 370 -56.85 4.66 -2.01
C SER A 370 -56.89 5.44 -3.33
N ASN A 371 -57.20 4.71 -4.42
CA ASN A 371 -58.02 5.04 -5.61
C ASN A 371 -58.04 6.49 -6.18
N THR A 372 -57.79 6.65 -7.49
CA THR A 372 -58.84 6.73 -8.54
C THR A 372 -58.28 6.97 -9.95
N ASN A 373 -58.95 6.38 -10.95
CA ASN A 373 -58.82 6.59 -12.41
C ASN A 373 -58.87 8.06 -12.85
N SER A 374 -58.17 8.42 -13.95
CA SER A 374 -58.79 8.65 -15.27
C SER A 374 -57.89 9.41 -16.27
N ASN A 375 -57.73 8.81 -17.46
CA ASN A 375 -57.79 9.37 -18.82
C ASN A 375 -57.02 10.64 -19.26
N ASN A 376 -56.30 10.41 -20.37
CA ASN A 376 -56.20 11.20 -21.61
C ASN A 376 -55.15 12.32 -21.78
N SER A 377 -54.27 12.07 -22.76
CA SER A 377 -53.83 12.95 -23.85
C SER A 377 -53.34 14.37 -23.52
N SER A 378 -52.06 14.63 -23.80
CA SER A 378 -51.66 15.59 -24.85
C SER A 378 -50.14 15.68 -24.95
N ALA A 379 -49.64 15.60 -26.17
CA ALA A 379 -48.29 15.99 -26.52
C ALA A 379 -48.19 17.52 -26.43
N THR A 380 -47.27 18.01 -25.61
CA THR A 380 -46.79 19.39 -25.63
C THR A 380 -45.28 19.40 -25.47
N SER A 381 -44.62 19.88 -26.52
CA SER A 381 -43.22 20.25 -26.57
C SER A 381 -42.89 21.26 -25.46
N ALA A 382 -42.16 20.82 -24.43
CA ALA A 382 -41.65 21.70 -23.39
C ALA A 382 -40.30 22.31 -23.83
N ALA A 383 -40.27 23.64 -23.87
CA ALA A 383 -39.06 24.42 -24.09
C ALA A 383 -37.96 24.07 -23.09
N ALA A 384 -36.72 23.99 -23.56
CA ALA A 384 -35.55 23.77 -22.73
C ALA A 384 -35.45 24.88 -21.67
N ALA A 385 -35.71 24.52 -20.41
CA ALA A 385 -35.55 25.43 -19.29
C ALA A 385 -34.05 25.70 -19.07
N SER A 386 -33.68 26.95 -18.81
CA SER A 386 -32.29 27.35 -18.59
C SER A 386 -31.83 27.02 -17.16
N PRO A 387 -30.56 26.66 -16.94
CA PRO A 387 -30.00 26.48 -15.60
C PRO A 387 -30.04 27.78 -14.79
N TRP A 388 -30.09 27.68 -13.46
CA TRP A 388 -30.23 28.83 -12.56
C TRP A 388 -29.13 28.86 -11.50
N ALA A 389 -28.62 30.04 -11.18
CA ALA A 389 -27.59 30.21 -10.15
C ALA A 389 -28.22 30.46 -8.77
N CYS A 390 -27.79 29.69 -7.76
CA CYS A 390 -28.23 29.86 -6.38
C CYS A 390 -27.80 31.22 -5.83
N ARG A 391 -28.74 31.99 -5.26
CA ARG A 391 -28.44 33.30 -4.66
C ARG A 391 -27.60 33.22 -3.38
N HIS A 392 -27.52 32.06 -2.74
CA HIS A 392 -26.80 31.87 -1.49
C HIS A 392 -25.37 31.36 -1.68
N CYS A 393 -25.16 30.39 -2.56
CA CYS A 393 -23.85 29.75 -2.75
C CYS A 393 -23.30 29.88 -4.17
N THR A 394 -23.99 30.57 -5.08
CA THR A 394 -23.62 30.79 -6.50
C THR A 394 -23.54 29.56 -7.39
N PHE A 395 -23.81 28.36 -6.86
CA PHE A 395 -23.82 27.13 -7.64
C PHE A 395 -24.90 27.15 -8.74
N VAL A 396 -24.55 26.65 -9.93
CA VAL A 396 -25.43 26.62 -11.11
C VAL A 396 -26.19 25.29 -11.11
N ASN A 397 -27.47 25.33 -10.74
CA ASN A 397 -28.34 24.17 -10.65
C ASN A 397 -29.01 23.85 -11.98
N SER A 398 -29.36 22.57 -12.14
CA SER A 398 -30.17 22.11 -13.26
C SER A 398 -31.58 22.71 -13.22
N PRO A 399 -32.23 22.91 -14.38
CA PRO A 399 -33.55 23.54 -14.45
C PRO A 399 -34.65 22.75 -13.74
N SER A 400 -34.46 21.43 -13.60
CA SER A 400 -35.38 20.47 -12.99
C SER A 400 -35.35 20.46 -11.45
N HIS A 401 -34.40 21.16 -10.82
CA HIS A 401 -34.27 21.19 -9.37
C HIS A 401 -34.84 22.50 -8.81
N ASP A 402 -35.80 22.37 -7.88
CA ASP A 402 -36.42 23.48 -7.14
C ASP A 402 -35.67 23.83 -5.85
N SER A 403 -34.59 23.12 -5.55
CA SER A 403 -33.63 23.41 -4.47
C SER A 403 -32.20 23.32 -4.99
N CYS A 404 -31.27 23.97 -4.31
CA CYS A 404 -29.87 23.99 -4.71
C CYS A 404 -29.14 22.70 -4.30
N ASP A 405 -28.42 22.07 -5.24
CA ASP A 405 -27.71 20.80 -4.99
C ASP A 405 -26.56 20.93 -3.99
N MET A 406 -25.98 22.12 -3.82
CA MET A 406 -24.86 22.35 -2.90
C MET A 406 -25.29 22.76 -1.48
N CYS A 407 -26.39 23.48 -1.33
CA CYS A 407 -26.80 24.01 -0.01
C CYS A 407 -28.21 23.60 0.43
N ALA A 408 -28.93 22.83 -0.38
CA ALA A 408 -30.30 22.38 -0.15
C ALA A 408 -31.35 23.49 0.08
N LEU A 409 -31.00 24.76 -0.16
CA LEU A 409 -31.93 25.88 -0.05
C LEU A 409 -32.83 26.00 -1.30
N PRO A 410 -34.09 26.44 -1.15
CA PRO A 410 -35.03 26.54 -2.25
C PRO A 410 -34.63 27.60 -3.29
N LYS A 411 -35.20 27.43 -4.49
CA LYS A 411 -35.10 28.37 -5.60
C LYS A 411 -36.01 29.57 -5.35
N ASP A 412 -35.47 30.61 -4.72
CA ASP A 412 -36.14 31.91 -4.51
C ASP A 412 -36.27 32.78 -5.78
#